data_AF-A0A937TFG5-F1
#
_entry.id   AF-A0A937TFG5-F1
#
_cell.length_a   1.000
_cell.length_b   1.000
_cell.length_c   1.000
_cell.angle_alpha   90.00
_cell.angle_beta   90.00
_cell.angle_gamma   90.00
#
_symmetry.space_group_name_H-M   'P 1'
#
loop_
_entity.id
_entity.type
_entity.pdbx_description
1 polymer ?
#
loop_
_entity_poly.entity_id
_entity_poly.type
_entity_poly.pdbx_seq_one_letter_code
_entity_poly.pdbx_strand_id
1 'polypeptide(L)' 'MQTAILNSDSKKDFNLLLELAKKLNIKAKVLTETEIEEIGLTNVIKQGRTGEFVNTKKFLEKLRK' A
#
# COMPACT_ATOMS: atom_id res chain seq x y z
N MET A 1 -8.91 -8.70 -15.23
CA MET A 1 -7.85 -7.68 -15.12
C MET A 1 -7.21 -7.85 -13.74
N GLN A 2 -5.89 -7.98 -13.67
CA GLN A 2 -5.17 -8.11 -12.40
C GLN A 2 -4.38 -6.82 -12.15
N THR A 3 -4.37 -6.36 -10.90
CA THR A 3 -3.72 -5.10 -10.50
C THR A 3 -2.83 -5.40 -9.31
N ALA A 4 -1.59 -4.93 -9.35
CA ALA A 4 -0.67 -4.94 -8.23
C ALA A 4 -0.24 -3.51 -7.90
N ILE A 5 -0.05 -3.23 -6.61
CA ILE A 5 0.55 -1.99 -6.12
C ILE A 5 1.95 -2.34 -5.61
N LEU A 6 2.96 -1.63 -6.10
CA LEU A 6 4.37 -1.85 -5.75
C LEU A 6 4.89 -0.61 -5.04
N ASN A 7 5.60 -0.80 -3.92
CA ASN A 7 6.28 0.26 -3.18
C ASN A 7 7.77 -0.12 -3.05
N SER A 8 8.66 0.88 -3.09
CA SER A 8 10.10 0.72 -2.95
C SER A 8 10.70 1.96 -2.30
N ASP A 9 11.48 1.76 -1.24
CA ASP A 9 12.26 2.84 -0.60
C ASP A 9 13.49 3.24 -1.45
N SER A 10 13.91 2.37 -2.37
CA SER A 10 14.99 2.62 -3.31
C SER A 10 14.47 3.24 -4.60
N LYS A 11 14.87 4.49 -4.87
CA LYS A 11 14.53 5.20 -6.12
C LYS A 11 15.10 4.51 -7.35
N LYS A 12 16.27 3.88 -7.24
CA LYS A 12 16.91 3.15 -8.34
C LYS A 12 16.09 1.94 -8.77
N ASP A 13 15.66 1.13 -7.81
CA ASP A 13 14.91 -0.09 -8.08
C ASP A 13 13.48 0.23 -8.55
N PHE A 14 12.89 1.31 -8.01
CA PHE A 14 11.61 1.82 -8.49
C PHE A 14 11.65 2.20 -9.98
N ASN A 15 12.69 2.92 -10.41
CA ASN A 15 12.87 3.29 -11.81
C ASN A 15 13.06 2.06 -12.71
N LEU A 16 13.81 1.06 -12.26
CA LEU A 16 14.00 -0.19 -12.99
C LEU A 16 12.66 -0.91 -13.23
N LEU A 17 11.79 -0.95 -12.21
CA LEU A 17 10.45 -1.55 -12.33
C LEU A 17 9.58 -0.81 -13.35
N LEU A 18 9.62 0.53 -13.39
CA LEU A 18 8.89 1.32 -14.37
C LEU A 18 9.38 1.07 -15.81
N GLU A 19 10.70 1.00 -16.01
CA GLU A 19 11.28 0.69 -17.32
C GLU A 19 10.91 -0.72 -17.78
N LEU A 20 10.91 -1.70 -16.88
CA LEU A 20 10.51 -3.06 -17.17
C LEU A 20 9.02 -3.13 -17.56
N ALA A 21 8.15 -2.47 -16.80
CA ALA A 21 6.72 -2.39 -17.11
C ALA A 21 6.49 -1.80 -18.51
N LYS A 22 7.23 -0.74 -18.87
CA LYS A 22 7.19 -0.14 -20.21
C LYS A 22 7.63 -1.12 -21.30
N LYS A 23 8.73 -1.88 -21.08
CA LYS A 23 9.22 -2.89 -22.03
C LYS A 23 8.22 -4.03 -22.25
N LEU A 24 7.50 -4.42 -21.20
CA LEU A 24 6.49 -5.49 -21.24
C LEU A 24 5.11 -5.00 -21.69
N ASN A 25 4.99 -3.72 -22.07
CA ASN A 25 3.73 -3.09 -22.45
C ASN A 25 2.65 -3.18 -21.36
N ILE A 26 3.09 -3.16 -20.09
CA ILE A 26 2.24 -3.14 -18.90
C ILE A 26 1.97 -1.68 -18.54
N LYS A 27 0.71 -1.37 -18.23
CA LYS A 27 0.32 -0.03 -17.77
C LYS A 27 0.82 0.19 -16.33
N ALA A 28 1.64 1.22 -16.14
CA ALA A 28 2.11 1.66 -14.83
C ALA A 28 1.75 3.13 -14.60
N LYS A 29 1.41 3.47 -13.36
CA LYS A 29 1.15 4.83 -12.90
C LYS A 29 1.87 5.04 -11.58
N VAL A 30 2.56 6.18 -11.44
CA VAL A 30 3.06 6.64 -10.15
C VAL A 30 1.92 7.34 -9.41
N LEU A 31 1.61 6.87 -8.21
CA LEU A 31 0.53 7.41 -7.40
C LEU A 31 0.95 8.73 -6.74
N THR A 32 -0.01 9.64 -6.57
CA THR A 32 0.19 10.82 -5.72
C THR A 32 0.01 10.47 -4.25
N GLU A 33 0.47 11.35 -3.36
CA GLU A 33 0.29 11.18 -1.92
C GLU A 33 -1.20 11.02 -1.54
N THR A 34 -2.08 11.87 -2.09
CA THR A 34 -3.53 11.77 -1.88
C THR A 34 -4.11 10.43 -2.34
N GLU A 35 -3.63 9.88 -3.45
CA GLU A 35 -4.07 8.56 -3.91
C GLU A 35 -3.62 7.43 -2.97
N ILE A 36 -2.42 7.56 -2.39
CA ILE A 36 -1.89 6.61 -1.40
C ILE A 36 -2.72 6.67 -0.11
N GLU A 37 -3.03 7.87 0.37
CA GLU A 37 -3.87 8.09 1.55
C GLU A 37 -5.27 7.49 1.38
N GLU A 38 -5.92 7.72 0.24
CA GLU A 38 -7.23 7.16 -0.08
C GLU A 38 -7.23 5.62 -0.10
N ILE A 39 -6.17 5.00 -0.62
CA ILE A 39 -5.99 3.55 -0.57
C ILE A 39 -5.85 3.07 0.87
N GLY A 40 -5.02 3.76 1.67
CA GLY A 40 -4.85 3.48 3.09
C GLY A 40 -6.17 3.56 3.86
N LEU A 41 -6.91 4.64 3.68
CA LEU A 41 -8.20 4.88 4.32
C LEU A 41 -9.24 3.83 3.91
N THR A 42 -9.33 3.52 2.62
CA THR A 42 -10.25 2.49 2.11
C THR A 42 -9.94 1.12 2.74
N ASN A 43 -8.67 0.78 2.89
CA ASN A 43 -8.25 -0.47 3.52
C ASN A 43 -8.62 -0.51 5.00
N VAL A 44 -8.38 0.57 5.75
CA VAL A 44 -8.76 0.69 7.16
C VAL A 44 -10.27 0.63 7.34
N ILE A 45 -11.06 1.28 6.48
CA ILE A 45 -12.52 1.21 6.51
C ILE A 45 -13.00 -0.23 6.28
N LYS A 46 -12.42 -0.92 5.28
CA LYS A 46 -12.77 -2.33 5.01
C LYS A 46 -12.43 -3.23 6.19
N GLN A 47 -11.27 -3.04 6.82
CA GLN A 47 -10.88 -3.75 8.04
C GLN A 47 -11.79 -3.41 9.23
N GLY A 48 -12.16 -2.14 9.43
CA GLY A 48 -13.09 -1.75 10.47
C GLY A 48 -14.50 -2.33 10.29
N ARG A 49 -14.94 -2.52 9.03
CA ARG A 49 -16.23 -3.15 8.70
C ARG A 49 -16.28 -4.64 8.98
N THR A 50 -15.15 -5.35 9.07
CA THR A 50 -15.17 -6.78 9.43
C THR A 50 -15.51 -7.01 10.90
N GLY A 51 -15.60 -5.95 11.72
CA GLY A 51 -15.90 -6.05 13.15
C GLY A 51 -14.72 -6.56 13.99
N GLU A 52 -13.52 -6.73 13.39
CA GLU A 52 -12.29 -6.95 14.13
C GLU A 52 -11.86 -5.64 14.81
N PHE A 53 -12.50 -5.33 15.93
CA PHE A 53 -12.02 -4.28 16.81
C PHE A 53 -10.64 -4.67 17.33
N VAL A 54 -9.62 -3.90 16.94
CA VAL A 54 -8.30 -4.03 17.54
C VAL A 54 -8.48 -3.80 19.04
N ASN A 55 -8.25 -4.84 19.85
CA ASN A 55 -8.31 -4.69 21.30
C ASN A 55 -7.21 -3.69 21.71
N THR A 56 -7.63 -2.46 22.00
CA THR A 56 -6.74 -1.31 22.20
C THR A 56 -5.71 -1.58 23.29
N LYS A 57 -6.07 -2.34 24.32
CA LYS A 57 -5.13 -2.79 25.37
C LYS A 57 -4.02 -3.67 24.78
N LYS A 58 -4.39 -4.72 24.04
CA LYS A 58 -3.42 -5.64 23.39
C LYS A 58 -2.52 -4.93 22.38
N PHE A 59 -3.05 -3.93 21.67
CA PHE A 59 -2.26 -3.12 20.74
C PHE A 59 -1.24 -2.24 21.48
N LEU A 60 -1.65 -1.55 22.53
CA LEU A 60 -0.78 -0.69 23.35
C LEU A 60 0.30 -1.50 24.10
N GLU A 61 0.01 -2.72 24.52
CA GLU A 61 1.00 -3.63 25.13
C GLU A 61 2.12 -4.03 24.17
N LYS A 62 1.82 -4.18 22.86
CA LYS A 62 2.83 -4.49 21.84
C LYS A 62 3.80 -3.34 21.56
N LEU A 63 3.37 -2.09 21.78
CA LEU A 63 4.18 -0.89 21.55
C LEU A 63 5.11 -0.53 22.72
N ARG A 64 4.98 -1.21 23.86
CA ARG A 64 5.78 -0.97 25.08
C ARG A 64 6.99 -1.91 25.24
N LYS A 65 7.35 -2.66 24.20
CA LYS A 65 8.59 -3.45 24.15
C LYS A 65 9.69 -2.74 23.39
#